data_AF-A0A954MWZ9-F1
#
_entry.id   AF-A0A954MWZ9-F1
#
_cell.length_a   1.000
_cell.length_b   1.000
_cell.length_c   1.000
_cell.angle_alpha   90.00
_cell.angle_beta   90.00
_cell.angle_gamma   90.00
#
_symmetry.space_group_name_H-M   'P 1'
#
loop_
_entity.id
_entity.type
_entity.pdbx_description
1 polymer ?
#
loop_
_entity_poly.entity_id
_entity_poly.type
_entity_poly.pdbx_seq_one_letter_code
_entity_poly.pdbx_strand_id
1 'polypeptide(L)'
;EPCGMAINAKAITISTVGVVPGIRRFTAEGHPYRLIVSLTSADSAKREKLLPIEKTYPLPELMEAVREYHAATRKRVTFAWTVMSGINTSRDDARQLTELTRGLPILLDLIDVNDPTGQFRRPDSEEANAFRDYLREELQMPVQRRYSGGQDIHGACGMLAGMIS
;
A
#
# COMPACT_ATOMS: atom_id res chain seq x y z
N GLU A 1 22.63 -2.61 -28.82
CA GLU A 1 21.34 -1.91 -28.99
C GLU A 1 20.20 -2.58 -28.23
N PRO A 2 19.69 -2.00 -27.13
CA PRO A 2 18.42 -2.47 -26.56
C PRO A 2 17.27 -2.10 -27.53
N CYS A 3 16.53 -3.09 -28.02
CA CYS A 3 15.47 -2.95 -29.02
C CYS A 3 14.09 -2.52 -28.45
N GLY A 4 14.07 -1.70 -27.39
CA GLY A 4 12.84 -1.29 -26.70
C GLY A 4 12.87 0.15 -26.21
N MET A 5 11.86 0.55 -25.42
CA MET A 5 11.67 1.94 -24.95
C MET A 5 12.78 2.51 -24.03
N ALA A 6 13.85 1.75 -23.77
CA ALA A 6 14.97 2.14 -22.89
C ALA A 6 14.55 2.64 -21.47
N ILE A 7 13.42 2.14 -20.95
CA ILE A 7 12.94 2.49 -19.61
C ILE A 7 13.79 1.76 -18.56
N ASN A 8 14.37 2.51 -17.64
CA ASN A 8 15.11 1.94 -16.52
C ASN A 8 14.17 1.07 -15.65
N ALA A 9 14.55 -0.17 -15.35
CA ALA A 9 13.74 -1.06 -14.53
C ALA A 9 13.40 -0.49 -13.14
N LYS A 10 14.27 0.36 -12.57
CA LYS A 10 13.98 1.06 -11.31
C LYS A 10 12.86 2.09 -11.45
N ALA A 11 12.53 2.54 -12.65
CA ALA A 11 11.37 3.41 -12.91
C ALA A 11 10.06 2.61 -13.02
N ILE A 12 10.12 1.27 -13.06
CA ILE A 12 8.95 0.40 -13.17
C ILE A 12 8.57 -0.08 -11.77
N THR A 13 7.31 0.15 -11.40
CA THR A 13 6.74 -0.29 -10.12
C THR A 13 5.50 -1.13 -10.39
N ILE A 14 5.48 -2.34 -9.84
CA ILE A 14 4.32 -3.22 -9.84
C ILE A 14 3.62 -3.07 -8.50
N SER A 15 2.34 -2.70 -8.53
CA SER A 15 1.49 -2.63 -7.34
C SER A 15 0.52 -3.80 -7.31
N THR A 16 0.23 -4.34 -6.13
CA THR A 16 -0.73 -5.43 -5.93
C THR A 16 -1.59 -5.18 -4.71
N VAL A 17 -2.85 -5.61 -4.77
CA VAL A 17 -3.79 -5.60 -3.62
C VAL A 17 -3.52 -6.72 -2.60
N GLY A 18 -2.46 -7.51 -2.82
CA GLY A 18 -2.08 -8.63 -1.96
C GLY A 18 -2.41 -9.99 -2.56
N VAL A 19 -2.29 -10.15 -3.88
CA VAL A 19 -2.42 -11.46 -4.55
C VAL A 19 -1.19 -12.31 -4.23
N VAL A 20 -1.29 -13.20 -3.24
CA VAL A 20 -0.16 -13.97 -2.68
C VAL A 20 0.60 -14.78 -3.73
N PRO A 21 -0.05 -15.57 -4.61
CA PRO A 21 0.67 -16.29 -5.67
C PRO A 21 1.42 -15.35 -6.62
N GLY A 22 0.90 -14.14 -6.85
CA GLY A 22 1.54 -13.11 -7.66
C GLY A 22 2.80 -12.55 -7.00
N ILE A 23 2.78 -12.32 -5.68
CA ILE A 23 3.95 -11.87 -4.92
C ILE A 23 5.05 -12.94 -4.93
N ARG A 24 4.68 -14.20 -4.69
CA ARG A 24 5.62 -15.33 -4.73
C ARG A 24 6.24 -15.51 -6.10
N ARG A 25 5.42 -15.43 -7.16
CA ARG A 25 5.91 -15.45 -8.54
C ARG A 25 6.86 -14.30 -8.83
N PHE A 26 6.48 -13.06 -8.50
CA PHE A 26 7.34 -11.88 -8.68
C PHE A 26 8.68 -12.03 -7.96
N THR A 27 8.66 -12.63 -6.77
CA THR A 27 9.85 -12.93 -5.98
C THR A 27 10.75 -13.94 -6.68
N ALA A 28 10.18 -15.05 -7.18
CA ALA A 28 10.90 -16.11 -7.86
C ALA A 28 11.51 -15.66 -9.20
N GLU A 29 10.82 -14.79 -9.93
CA GLU A 29 11.31 -14.24 -11.21
C GLU A 29 12.49 -13.29 -11.04
N GLY A 30 12.70 -12.71 -9.85
CA GLY A 30 13.92 -11.97 -9.51
C GLY A 30 14.13 -10.66 -10.30
N HIS A 31 13.07 -10.14 -10.93
CA HIS A 31 13.18 -8.94 -11.75
C HIS A 31 13.58 -7.69 -10.93
N PRO A 32 14.33 -6.75 -11.53
CA PRO A 32 14.80 -5.54 -10.83
C PRO A 32 13.72 -4.47 -10.60
N TYR A 33 12.46 -4.76 -10.89
CA TYR A 33 11.32 -3.85 -10.69
C TYR A 33 11.04 -3.62 -9.19
N ARG A 34 10.28 -2.56 -8.88
CA ARG A 34 9.81 -2.29 -7.52
C ARG A 34 8.46 -2.97 -7.28
N LEU A 35 8.25 -3.47 -6.06
CA LEU A 35 6.97 -4.01 -5.61
C LEU A 35 6.36 -3.06 -4.56
N ILE A 36 5.08 -2.71 -4.74
CA ILE A 36 4.25 -2.05 -3.73
C ILE A 36 3.07 -2.96 -3.41
N VAL A 37 2.75 -3.10 -2.12
CA VAL A 37 1.58 -3.86 -1.67
C VAL A 37 0.56 -2.90 -1.07
N SER A 38 -0.65 -2.85 -1.61
CA SER A 38 -1.77 -2.09 -1.03
C SER A 38 -2.29 -2.83 0.20
N LEU A 39 -2.06 -2.24 1.38
CA LEU A 39 -2.43 -2.84 2.66
C LEU A 39 -3.76 -2.24 3.17
N THR A 40 -3.86 -0.92 3.22
CA THR A 40 -5.03 -0.11 3.62
C THR A 40 -5.52 -0.31 5.07
N SER A 41 -5.34 -1.47 5.68
CA SER A 41 -5.52 -1.69 7.12
C SER A 41 -4.69 -2.88 7.59
N ALA A 42 -4.21 -2.81 8.83
CA ALA A 42 -3.54 -3.92 9.52
C ALA A 42 -4.52 -4.77 10.38
N ASP A 43 -5.79 -4.38 10.42
CA ASP A 43 -6.89 -5.14 11.05
C ASP A 43 -7.61 -5.98 9.99
N SER A 44 -7.72 -7.30 10.18
CA SER A 44 -8.38 -8.18 9.20
C SER A 44 -9.84 -7.82 8.95
N ALA A 45 -10.60 -7.43 9.97
CA ALA A 45 -12.02 -7.12 9.79
C ALA A 45 -12.23 -5.82 9.01
N LYS A 46 -11.42 -4.79 9.26
CA LYS A 46 -11.40 -3.56 8.44
C LYS A 46 -10.86 -3.86 7.05
N ARG A 47 -9.78 -4.62 6.91
CA ARG A 47 -9.20 -4.97 5.61
C ARG A 47 -10.21 -5.73 4.76
N GLU A 48 -10.98 -6.67 5.30
CA GLU A 48 -12.02 -7.37 4.54
C GLU A 48 -13.10 -6.43 3.98
N LYS A 49 -13.52 -5.44 4.77
CA LYS A 49 -14.51 -4.44 4.34
C LYS A 49 -13.98 -3.52 3.24
N LEU A 50 -12.69 -3.19 3.28
CA LEU A 50 -12.06 -2.23 2.37
C LEU A 50 -11.45 -2.89 1.13
N LEU A 51 -10.95 -4.11 1.29
CA LEU A 51 -10.25 -4.93 0.30
C LEU A 51 -10.80 -6.36 0.39
N PRO A 52 -11.83 -6.72 -0.41
CA PRO A 52 -12.45 -8.05 -0.39
C PRO A 52 -11.48 -9.22 -0.62
N ILE A 53 -10.29 -8.93 -1.17
CA ILE A 53 -9.19 -9.88 -1.34
C ILE A 53 -8.73 -10.52 -0.02
N GLU A 54 -8.98 -9.90 1.16
CA GLU A 54 -8.74 -10.53 2.48
C GLU A 54 -9.38 -11.92 2.58
N LYS A 55 -10.57 -12.11 1.97
CA LYS A 55 -11.29 -13.40 1.99
C LYS A 55 -10.54 -14.50 1.24
N THR A 56 -9.74 -14.13 0.26
CA THR A 56 -8.96 -15.06 -0.57
C THR A 56 -7.53 -15.20 -0.06
N TYR A 57 -6.91 -14.08 0.31
CA TYR A 57 -5.54 -13.99 0.81
C TYR A 57 -5.54 -13.15 2.09
N PRO A 58 -5.77 -13.79 3.25
CA PRO A 58 -5.87 -13.11 4.54
C PRO A 58 -4.51 -12.54 4.95
N LEU A 59 -4.53 -11.54 5.85
CA LEU A 59 -3.34 -10.84 6.31
C LEU A 59 -2.16 -11.73 6.71
N PRO A 60 -2.34 -12.82 7.47
CA PRO A 60 -1.23 -13.71 7.83
C PRO A 60 -0.52 -14.29 6.61
N GLU A 61 -1.29 -14.80 5.63
CA GLU A 61 -0.73 -15.38 4.40
C GLU A 61 -0.05 -14.31 3.52
N LEU A 62 -0.65 -13.12 3.44
CA LEU A 62 -0.04 -11.98 2.76
C LEU A 62 1.32 -11.64 3.39
N MET A 63 1.39 -11.56 4.72
CA MET A 63 2.62 -11.21 5.42
C MET A 63 3.70 -12.27 5.29
N GLU A 64 3.34 -13.56 5.22
CA GLU A 64 4.30 -14.63 4.89
C GLU A 64 4.95 -14.40 3.52
N ALA A 65 4.14 -14.19 2.47
CA ALA A 65 4.66 -13.93 1.12
C ALA A 65 5.51 -12.65 1.04
N VAL A 66 5.14 -11.62 1.80
CA VAL A 66 5.92 -10.38 1.90
C VAL A 66 7.26 -10.62 2.61
N ARG A 67 7.29 -11.44 3.67
CA ARG A 67 8.52 -11.79 4.38
C ARG A 67 9.43 -12.65 3.51
N GLU A 68 8.88 -13.59 2.73
CA GLU A 68 9.61 -14.35 1.70
C GLU A 68 10.27 -13.41 0.68
N TYR A 69 9.52 -12.43 0.15
CA TYR A 69 10.06 -11.41 -0.75
C TYR A 69 11.22 -10.62 -0.13
N HIS A 70 11.06 -10.18 1.12
CA HIS A 70 12.14 -9.47 1.82
C HIS A 70 13.37 -10.37 2.03
N ALA A 71 13.18 -11.62 2.43
CA ALA A 71 14.27 -12.56 2.65
C ALA A 71 15.09 -12.82 1.37
N ALA A 72 14.40 -12.99 0.25
CA ALA A 72 15.02 -13.24 -1.06
C ALA A 72 15.75 -12.01 -1.62
N THR A 73 15.17 -10.82 -1.48
CA THR A 73 15.69 -9.61 -2.15
C THR A 73 16.52 -8.69 -1.26
N ARG A 74 16.37 -8.83 0.07
CA ARG A 74 16.88 -7.90 1.10
C ARG A 74 16.41 -6.45 0.94
N LYS A 75 15.43 -6.20 0.05
CA LYS A 75 14.85 -4.89 -0.17
C LYS A 75 13.80 -4.59 0.89
N ARG A 76 13.68 -3.31 1.24
CA ARG A 76 12.57 -2.80 2.04
C ARG A 76 11.25 -3.04 1.29
N VAL A 77 10.21 -3.47 1.99
CA VAL A 77 8.88 -3.64 1.39
C VAL A 77 8.15 -2.31 1.45
N THR A 78 7.56 -1.89 0.34
CA THR A 78 6.73 -0.68 0.34
C THR A 78 5.26 -1.07 0.49
N PHE A 79 4.62 -0.57 1.53
CA PHE A 79 3.18 -0.67 1.71
C PHE A 79 2.50 0.63 1.33
N ALA A 80 1.47 0.54 0.49
CA ALA A 80 0.56 1.65 0.23
C ALA A 80 -0.60 1.62 1.24
N TRP A 81 -0.84 2.75 1.89
CA TRP A 81 -1.91 2.96 2.85
C TRP A 81 -2.83 4.06 2.35
N THR A 82 -4.00 3.67 1.85
CA THR A 82 -5.04 4.62 1.45
C THR A 82 -5.70 5.21 2.68
N VAL A 83 -5.45 6.48 2.98
CA VAL A 83 -5.90 7.16 4.20
C VAL A 83 -7.35 7.62 4.05
N MET A 84 -8.21 7.16 4.96
CA MET A 84 -9.64 7.44 5.01
C MET A 84 -10.02 7.96 6.39
N SER A 85 -10.58 9.17 6.41
CA SER A 85 -10.97 9.88 7.63
C SER A 85 -11.89 9.04 8.51
N GLY A 86 -11.56 8.92 9.79
CA GLY A 86 -12.30 8.18 10.80
C GLY A 86 -12.32 6.66 10.65
N ILE A 87 -11.59 6.09 9.69
CA ILE A 87 -11.61 4.64 9.39
C ILE A 87 -10.29 3.97 9.74
N ASN A 88 -9.18 4.52 9.27
CA ASN A 88 -7.85 3.90 9.36
C ASN A 88 -6.74 4.92 9.70
N THR A 89 -7.09 5.89 10.54
CA THR A 89 -6.27 7.04 10.96
C THR A 89 -6.05 7.10 12.47
N SER A 90 -6.48 6.07 13.21
CA SER A 90 -6.37 6.06 14.68
C SER A 90 -4.97 5.66 15.14
N ARG A 91 -4.65 5.97 16.41
CA ARG A 91 -3.41 5.49 17.05
C ARG A 91 -3.36 3.96 17.13
N ASP A 92 -4.52 3.33 17.23
CA ASP A 92 -4.64 1.87 17.22
C ASP A 92 -4.27 1.28 15.86
N ASP A 93 -4.67 1.92 14.75
CA ASP A 93 -4.25 1.51 13.41
C ASP A 93 -2.73 1.55 13.24
N ALA A 94 -2.07 2.59 13.79
CA ALA A 94 -0.62 2.70 13.79
C ALA A 94 0.05 1.57 14.60
N ARG A 95 -0.49 1.23 15.79
CA ARG A 95 -0.01 0.12 16.62
C ARG A 95 -0.15 -1.23 15.92
N GLN A 96 -1.32 -1.51 15.36
CA GLN A 96 -1.56 -2.75 14.63
C GLN A 96 -0.62 -2.90 13.43
N LEU A 97 -0.35 -1.80 12.71
CA LEU A 97 0.64 -1.80 11.63
C LEU A 97 2.05 -2.12 12.15
N THR A 98 2.47 -1.54 13.27
CA THR A 98 3.76 -1.85 13.91
C THR A 98 3.87 -3.31 14.31
N GLU A 99 2.81 -3.88 14.88
CA GLU A 99 2.78 -5.28 15.29
C GLU A 99 2.85 -6.23 14.10
N LEU A 100 2.02 -5.97 13.07
CA LEU A 100 1.99 -6.74 11.83
C LEU A 100 3.37 -6.77 11.15
N THR A 101 4.07 -5.63 11.15
CA THR A 101 5.35 -5.43 10.46
C THR A 101 6.57 -5.63 11.34
N ARG A 102 6.39 -6.16 12.56
CA ARG A 102 7.51 -6.43 13.48
C ARG A 102 8.59 -7.27 12.80
N GLY A 103 9.84 -6.80 12.90
CA GLY A 103 11.02 -7.44 12.32
C GLY A 103 11.10 -7.37 10.79
N LEU A 104 10.21 -6.64 10.11
CA LEU A 104 10.23 -6.45 8.66
C LEU A 104 10.51 -4.97 8.36
N PRO A 105 11.63 -4.62 7.69
CA PRO A 105 11.88 -3.23 7.34
C PRO A 105 10.94 -2.81 6.20
N ILE A 106 10.09 -1.82 6.48
CA ILE A 106 9.10 -1.30 5.53
C ILE A 106 9.32 0.18 5.18
N LEU A 107 8.74 0.59 4.06
CA LEU A 107 8.45 1.97 3.70
C LEU A 107 6.93 2.10 3.61
N LEU A 108 6.34 3.06 4.31
CA LEU A 108 4.90 3.31 4.23
C LEU A 108 4.62 4.51 3.32
N ASP A 109 3.87 4.28 2.25
CA ASP A 109 3.35 5.32 1.36
C ASP A 109 1.90 5.65 1.77
N LEU A 110 1.69 6.81 2.38
CA LEU A 110 0.37 7.37 2.66
C LEU A 110 -0.21 8.02 1.40
N ILE A 111 -1.42 7.62 1.01
CA ILE A 111 -2.15 8.12 -0.15
C ILE A 111 -3.54 8.53 0.32
N ASP A 112 -3.92 9.79 0.17
CA ASP A 112 -5.27 10.20 0.57
C ASP A 112 -6.31 9.50 -0.32
N VAL A 113 -7.43 9.08 0.27
CA VAL A 113 -8.51 8.46 -0.49
C VAL A 113 -9.02 9.39 -1.58
N ASN A 114 -9.40 8.78 -2.69
CA ASN A 114 -9.94 9.50 -3.82
C ASN A 114 -11.22 8.80 -4.27
N ASP A 115 -12.33 9.22 -3.67
CA ASP A 115 -13.62 8.59 -3.84
C ASP A 115 -14.64 9.60 -4.39
N PRO A 116 -15.08 9.47 -5.65
CA PRO A 116 -16.07 10.35 -6.25
C PRO A 116 -17.48 10.13 -5.70
N THR A 117 -17.75 9.01 -5.03
CA THR A 117 -19.07 8.71 -4.45
C THR A 117 -19.30 9.44 -3.13
N GLY A 118 -18.23 9.91 -2.49
CA GLY A 118 -18.26 10.56 -1.17
C GLY A 118 -18.49 9.60 -0.01
N GLN A 119 -18.46 8.27 -0.24
CA GLN A 119 -18.54 7.26 0.81
C GLN A 119 -17.33 7.34 1.76
N PHE A 120 -16.15 7.59 1.20
CA PHE A 120 -14.90 7.78 1.91
C PHE A 120 -14.42 9.23 1.80
N ARG A 121 -14.01 9.80 2.92
CA ARG A 121 -13.52 11.17 2.98
C ARG A 121 -12.02 11.20 3.24
N ARG A 122 -11.35 12.19 2.65
CA ARG A 122 -9.96 12.52 2.98
C ARG A 122 -9.91 13.05 4.41
N PRO A 123 -8.88 12.70 5.19
CA PRO A 123 -8.64 13.35 6.47
C PRO A 123 -8.39 14.84 6.24
N ASP A 124 -8.83 15.66 7.19
CA ASP A 124 -8.39 17.05 7.24
C ASP A 124 -6.91 17.14 7.67
N SER A 125 -6.37 18.35 7.70
CA SER A 125 -4.96 18.55 8.06
C SER A 125 -4.65 18.14 9.49
N GLU A 126 -5.59 18.28 10.43
CA GLU A 126 -5.37 17.95 11.83
C GLU A 126 -5.30 16.44 12.01
N GLU A 127 -6.29 15.71 11.48
CA GLU A 127 -6.33 14.25 11.50
C GLU A 127 -5.13 13.64 10.77
N ALA A 128 -4.78 14.17 9.60
CA ALA A 128 -3.63 13.68 8.84
C ALA A 128 -2.30 13.89 9.59
N ASN A 129 -2.15 15.02 10.28
CA ASN A 129 -0.95 15.30 11.08
C ASN A 129 -0.91 14.40 12.33
N ALA A 130 -2.03 14.24 13.03
CA ALA A 130 -2.15 13.37 14.19
C ALA A 130 -1.79 11.92 13.83
N PHE A 131 -2.34 11.39 12.73
CA PHE A 131 -2.03 10.03 12.29
C PHE A 131 -0.55 9.86 11.92
N ARG A 132 0.06 10.88 11.28
CA ARG A 132 1.51 10.87 11.01
C ARG A 132 2.35 10.86 12.28
N ASP A 133 1.95 11.60 13.31
CA ASP A 133 2.63 11.57 14.61
C ASP A 133 2.49 10.20 15.27
N TYR A 134 1.31 9.58 15.24
CA TYR A 134 1.10 8.21 15.73
C TYR A 134 1.99 7.21 14.99
N LEU A 135 2.06 7.27 13.66
CA LEU A 135 2.94 6.42 12.87
C LEU A 135 4.41 6.65 13.20
N ARG A 136 4.84 7.91 13.39
CA ARG A 136 6.23 8.21 13.76
C ARG A 136 6.58 7.61 15.12
N GLU A 137 5.68 7.73 16.09
CA GLU A 137 5.87 7.25 17.46
C GLU A 137 5.85 5.72 17.54
N GLU A 138 4.90 5.08 16.87
CA GLU A 138 4.67 3.63 16.98
C GLU A 138 5.53 2.82 16.01
N LEU A 139 5.67 3.25 14.75
CA LEU A 139 6.29 2.44 13.69
C LEU A 139 7.81 2.60 13.65
N GLN A 140 8.32 3.80 13.90
CA GLN A 140 9.76 4.11 13.82
C GLN A 140 10.41 3.72 12.47
N MET A 141 9.63 3.66 11.39
CA MET A 141 10.10 3.40 10.03
C MET A 141 9.75 4.56 9.09
N PRO A 142 10.38 4.64 7.89
CA PRO A 142 10.09 5.71 6.94
C PRO A 142 8.61 5.74 6.52
N VAL A 143 7.99 6.91 6.66
CA VAL A 143 6.64 7.22 6.21
C VAL A 143 6.71 8.37 5.20
N GLN A 144 6.11 8.19 4.03
CA GLN A 144 6.07 9.17 2.95
C GLN A 144 4.62 9.48 2.59
N ARG A 145 4.33 10.73 2.21
CA ARG A 145 3.04 11.08 1.62
C ARG A 145 3.20 11.17 0.10
N ARG A 146 2.38 10.41 -0.62
CA ARG A 146 2.30 10.43 -2.07
C ARG A 146 1.18 11.38 -2.48
N TYR A 147 1.52 12.46 -3.17
CA TYR A 147 0.51 13.29 -3.83
C TYR A 147 -0.06 12.50 -5.02
N SER A 148 -1.38 12.27 -5.03
CA SER A 148 -2.04 11.76 -6.22
C SER A 148 -2.15 12.89 -7.25
N GLY A 149 -1.25 12.93 -8.24
CA GLY A 149 -1.42 13.82 -9.39
C GLY A 149 -2.66 13.45 -10.21
N GLY A 150 -3.30 14.42 -10.86
CA GLY A 150 -4.40 14.18 -11.81
C GLY A 150 -5.80 14.09 -11.20
N GLN A 151 -6.03 14.64 -9.99
CA GLN A 151 -7.38 14.73 -9.41
C GLN A 151 -8.34 15.55 -10.28
N ASP A 152 -7.82 16.58 -10.96
CA ASP A 152 -8.60 17.49 -11.79
C ASP A 152 -9.12 16.84 -13.10
N ILE A 153 -8.66 15.63 -13.44
CA ILE A 153 -9.00 14.94 -14.69
C ILE A 153 -9.50 13.50 -14.48
N HIS A 154 -9.99 13.13 -13.29
CA HIS A 154 -10.36 11.74 -12.96
C HIS A 154 -9.23 10.70 -13.16
N GLY A 155 -7.97 11.14 -13.19
CA GLY A 155 -6.80 10.31 -13.50
C GLY A 155 -6.00 9.82 -12.27
N ALA A 156 -6.40 10.21 -11.06
CA ALA A 156 -5.72 9.77 -9.85
C ALA A 156 -6.00 8.29 -9.53
N CYS A 157 -5.11 7.68 -8.72
CA CYS A 157 -5.24 6.29 -8.28
C CYS A 157 -6.66 6.02 -7.73
N GLY A 158 -7.33 5.01 -8.27
CA GLY A 158 -8.71 4.64 -7.91
C GLY A 158 -9.82 5.29 -8.75
N MET A 159 -9.52 6.29 -9.60
CA MET A 159 -10.53 6.97 -10.45
C MET A 159 -10.55 6.52 -11.92
N LEU A 160 -9.70 5.55 -12.30
CA LEU A 160 -9.71 4.98 -13.65
C LEU A 160 -10.95 4.09 -13.85
N ALA A 161 -12.10 4.71 -14.06
CA ALA A 161 -13.29 4.08 -14.59
C ALA A 161 -13.14 4.00 -16.11
N GLY A 162 -12.64 2.87 -16.61
CA GLY A 162 -12.77 2.59 -18.04
C GLY A 162 -14.27 2.54 -18.39
N MET A 163 -14.71 3.32 -19.38
CA MET A 163 -16.01 3.08 -20.00
C MET A 163 -15.95 1.68 -20.61
N ILE A 164 -16.57 0.70 -19.95
CA ILE A 164 -16.90 -0.58 -20.58
C ILE A 164 -18.08 -0.27 -21.50
N SER A 165 -17.77 -0.04 -22.77
CA SER A 165 -18.74 -0.11 -23.87
C SER A 165 -19.00 -1.56 -24.25
#